data_AF-A0A958ALM2-F1
#
_entry.id   AF-A0A958ALM2-F1
#
_cell.length_a   1.000
_cell.length_b   1.000
_cell.length_c   1.000
_cell.angle_alpha   90.00
_cell.angle_beta   90.00
_cell.angle_gamma   90.00
#
_symmetry.space_group_name_H-M   'P 1'
#
loop_
_entity.id
_entity.type
_entity.pdbx_description
1 polymer ?
#
loop_
_entity_poly.entity_id
_entity_poly.type
_entity_poly.pdbx_seq_one_letter_code
_entity_poly.pdbx_strand_id
1 'polypeptide(L)'
;MPPRYHNGAIVSAAPMGAAPLIYDDDGQVEWNRVWGKDDPDSPFCELALAGGPPHRGELLEPVNPADIQADWAGYGRVLAELTRGIQMTTGLRTRLSQAPGWIGVECHSEVMAIWLLRAIVVENVSVRREGAVL
;
A
#
# COMPACT_ATOMS: atom_id res chain seq x y z
N MET A 1 -3.98 14.55 12.38
CA MET A 1 -2.57 14.10 12.32
C MET A 1 -2.32 13.23 13.56
N PRO A 2 -1.45 12.21 13.54
CA PRO A 2 -1.21 11.42 14.74
C PRO A 2 -0.60 12.26 15.88
N PRO A 3 -0.88 11.95 17.16
CA PRO A 3 -0.50 12.78 18.31
C PRO A 3 0.98 13.17 18.38
N ARG A 4 1.89 12.32 17.89
CA ARG A 4 3.34 12.57 17.85
C ARG A 4 3.77 13.74 16.97
N TYR A 5 2.97 14.12 15.98
CA TYR A 5 3.23 15.27 15.11
C TYR A 5 2.65 16.58 15.67
N HIS A 6 1.94 16.54 16.80
CA HIS A 6 1.32 17.73 17.39
C HIS A 6 2.32 18.62 18.14
N ASN A 7 3.56 18.17 18.36
CA ASN A 7 4.62 18.89 19.10
C ASN A 7 5.55 19.73 18.20
N GLY A 8 5.12 20.12 17.01
CA GLY A 8 5.94 20.93 16.09
C GLY A 8 7.00 20.15 15.32
N ALA A 9 6.87 18.83 15.20
CA ALA A 9 7.73 18.02 14.36
C ALA A 9 7.61 18.49 12.88
N ILE A 10 8.76 18.67 12.22
CA ILE A 10 8.79 19.06 10.80
C ILE A 10 8.28 17.87 9.97
N VAL A 11 7.15 18.08 9.32
CA VAL A 11 6.57 17.14 8.35
C VAL A 11 6.99 17.61 6.95
N SER A 12 7.63 16.72 6.18
CA SER A 12 8.05 17.00 4.81
C SER A 12 7.46 15.98 3.87
N ALA A 13 6.91 16.43 2.74
CA ALA A 13 6.48 15.56 1.64
C ALA A 13 7.64 15.18 0.69
N ALA A 14 8.88 15.56 1.02
CA ALA A 14 10.04 15.22 0.20
C ALA A 14 10.22 13.69 0.07
N PRO A 15 10.73 13.21 -1.08
CA PRO A 15 11.00 11.79 -1.27
C PRO A 15 11.92 11.24 -0.18
N MET A 16 11.60 10.04 0.31
CA MET A 16 12.46 9.27 1.22
C MET A 16 13.09 8.10 0.45
N GLY A 17 14.28 7.67 0.88
CA GLY A 17 14.90 6.42 0.38
C GLY A 17 14.01 5.22 0.71
N ALA A 18 14.14 4.12 -0.04
CA ALA A 18 13.38 2.90 0.25
C ALA A 18 13.89 2.22 1.53
N ALA A 19 12.99 1.61 2.31
CA ALA A 19 13.39 0.69 3.36
C ALA A 19 14.03 -0.59 2.80
N PRO A 20 14.95 -1.21 3.55
CA PRO A 20 15.34 -2.58 3.28
C PRO A 20 14.12 -3.50 3.48
N LEU A 21 14.05 -4.55 2.66
CA LEU A 21 13.10 -5.64 2.87
C LEU A 21 13.57 -6.50 4.06
N ILE A 22 12.64 -6.83 4.94
CA ILE A 22 12.83 -7.82 6.01
C ILE A 22 12.21 -9.12 5.52
N TYR A 23 12.87 -10.24 5.79
CA TYR A 23 12.43 -11.56 5.34
C TYR A 23 12.26 -12.50 6.54
N ASP A 24 11.30 -13.42 6.44
CA ASP A 24 11.08 -14.50 7.41
C ASP A 24 12.06 -15.66 7.18
N ASP A 25 11.95 -16.69 8.03
CA ASP A 25 12.76 -17.91 7.96
C ASP A 25 12.55 -18.70 6.65
N ASP A 26 11.42 -18.48 5.96
CA ASP A 26 11.08 -19.08 4.68
C ASP A 26 11.55 -18.22 3.48
N GLY A 27 12.20 -17.08 3.74
CA GLY A 27 12.70 -16.14 2.74
C GLY A 27 11.62 -15.30 2.06
N GLN A 28 10.42 -15.21 2.63
CA GLN A 28 9.34 -14.32 2.16
C GLN A 28 9.41 -12.97 2.86
N VAL A 29 8.95 -11.90 2.19
CA VAL A 29 9.01 -10.54 2.76
C VAL A 29 8.07 -10.41 3.97
N GLU A 30 8.53 -9.97 5.12
CA GLU A 30 7.69 -9.68 6.29
C GLU A 30 7.14 -8.26 6.22
N TRP A 31 6.13 -8.05 5.37
CA TRP A 31 5.57 -6.71 5.10
C TRP A 31 5.13 -5.95 6.36
N ASN A 32 4.61 -6.64 7.37
CA ASN A 32 4.17 -6.04 8.64
C ASN A 32 5.33 -5.54 9.53
N ARG A 33 6.57 -5.91 9.23
CA ARG A 33 7.78 -5.44 9.94
C ARG A 33 8.51 -4.33 9.21
N VAL A 34 8.09 -4.00 7.99
CA VAL A 34 8.70 -2.90 7.22
C VAL A 34 8.25 -1.55 7.76
N TRP A 35 7.11 -1.45 8.45
CA TRP A 35 6.47 -0.18 8.82
C TRP A 35 6.59 0.20 10.30
N GLY A 36 6.73 1.49 10.61
CA GLY A 36 6.58 2.02 11.97
C GLY A 36 7.82 2.72 12.58
N LYS A 37 8.19 3.90 12.05
CA LYS A 37 9.35 4.72 12.46
C LYS A 37 9.67 4.83 13.96
N ASP A 38 8.67 4.82 14.85
CA ASP A 38 8.87 4.85 16.30
C ASP A 38 9.09 3.48 16.97
N ASP A 39 9.14 2.40 16.19
CA ASP A 39 9.65 1.10 16.60
C ASP A 39 11.17 1.07 16.32
N PRO A 40 12.03 0.94 17.35
CA PRO A 40 13.48 0.81 17.16
C PRO A 40 13.86 -0.38 16.27
N ASP A 41 12.95 -1.33 16.04
CA ASP A 41 13.12 -2.51 15.20
C ASP A 41 12.40 -2.42 13.83
N SER A 42 11.67 -1.33 13.49
CA SER A 42 10.89 -1.24 12.21
C SER A 42 10.71 0.20 11.66
N PRO A 43 11.78 0.90 11.22
CA PRO A 43 11.82 2.36 11.18
C PRO A 43 11.15 3.09 9.97
N PHE A 44 10.37 2.44 9.09
CA PHE A 44 10.00 3.06 7.79
C PHE A 44 8.52 3.42 7.62
N CYS A 45 8.26 4.53 6.93
CA CYS A 45 6.97 5.05 6.44
C CYS A 45 5.78 5.01 7.44
N GLU A 46 5.72 5.97 8.38
CA GLU A 46 4.56 6.11 9.29
C GLU A 46 3.33 6.75 8.65
N LEU A 47 3.53 7.79 7.84
CA LEU A 47 2.47 8.46 7.10
C LEU A 47 2.99 8.85 5.72
N ALA A 48 2.20 8.50 4.72
CA ALA A 48 2.01 9.26 3.49
C ALA A 48 2.42 10.74 3.58
N LEU A 49 1.90 11.47 4.58
CA LEU A 49 2.13 12.90 4.78
C LEU A 49 3.54 13.30 5.23
N ALA A 50 4.35 12.40 5.81
CA ALA A 50 5.65 12.72 6.41
C ALA A 50 6.86 12.21 5.61
N GLY A 51 6.64 12.00 4.31
CA GLY A 51 7.59 11.45 3.36
C GLY A 51 7.06 10.17 2.75
N GLY A 52 7.60 9.79 1.59
CA GLY A 52 7.11 8.63 0.83
C GLY A 52 8.07 8.31 -0.31
N PRO A 53 7.95 7.14 -0.95
CA PRO A 53 8.89 6.73 -1.98
C PRO A 53 8.82 7.67 -3.20
N PRO A 54 9.87 7.73 -4.04
CA PRO A 54 9.95 8.63 -5.20
C PRO A 54 8.78 8.53 -6.19
N HIS A 55 8.02 7.43 -6.14
CA HIS A 55 6.88 7.19 -7.03
C HIS A 55 5.78 8.26 -6.92
N ARG A 56 5.71 9.09 -5.87
CA ARG A 56 4.74 10.21 -5.85
C ARG A 56 4.92 11.23 -6.99
N GLY A 57 6.02 11.18 -7.74
CA GLY A 57 6.19 11.92 -8.98
C GLY A 57 5.47 11.33 -10.20
N GLU A 58 4.97 10.09 -10.12
CA GLU A 58 4.34 9.35 -11.23
C GLU A 58 3.07 8.65 -10.74
N LEU A 59 1.97 8.76 -11.48
CA LEU A 59 0.72 8.11 -11.09
C LEU A 59 0.84 6.60 -11.30
N LEU A 60 0.70 5.82 -10.23
CA LEU A 60 0.68 4.37 -10.34
C LEU A 60 -0.69 3.91 -10.85
N GLU A 61 -0.72 3.55 -12.13
CA GLU A 61 -1.88 3.02 -12.84
C GLU A 61 -1.93 1.48 -12.79
N PRO A 62 -3.12 0.88 -13.01
CA PRO A 62 -3.24 -0.55 -13.25
C PRO A 62 -2.34 -1.02 -14.40
N VAL A 63 -1.82 -2.25 -14.28
CA VAL A 63 -1.04 -2.88 -15.36
C VAL A 63 -1.87 -2.98 -16.64
N ASN A 64 -1.23 -2.73 -17.79
CA ASN A 64 -1.87 -2.85 -19.09
C ASN A 64 -2.38 -4.30 -19.31
N PRO A 65 -3.63 -4.50 -19.73
CA PRO A 65 -4.17 -5.83 -20.01
C PRO A 65 -3.33 -6.68 -20.97
N ALA A 66 -2.62 -6.06 -21.93
CA ALA A 66 -1.74 -6.78 -22.85
C ALA A 66 -0.55 -7.44 -22.13
N ASP A 67 0.02 -6.76 -21.13
CA ASP A 67 1.14 -7.29 -20.34
C ASP A 67 0.66 -8.43 -19.42
N ILE A 68 -0.55 -8.32 -18.89
CA ILE A 68 -1.21 -9.38 -18.10
C ILE A 68 -1.44 -10.62 -18.97
N GLN A 69 -1.86 -10.45 -20.22
CA GLN A 69 -2.05 -11.55 -21.17
C GLN A 69 -0.71 -12.19 -21.56
N ALA A 70 0.35 -11.39 -21.70
CA ALA A 70 1.67 -11.87 -22.04
C ALA A 70 2.32 -12.71 -20.92
N ASP A 71 2.06 -12.38 -19.65
CA ASP A 71 2.53 -13.16 -18.49
C ASP A 71 1.46 -13.30 -17.39
N TRP A 72 0.47 -14.16 -17.65
CA TRP A 72 -0.60 -14.44 -16.69
C TRP A 72 -0.07 -15.05 -15.38
N ALA A 73 0.98 -15.89 -15.48
CA ALA A 73 1.57 -16.54 -14.31
C ALA A 73 2.30 -15.52 -13.43
N GLY A 74 3.03 -14.57 -14.03
CA GLY A 74 3.66 -13.46 -13.33
C GLY A 74 2.65 -12.53 -12.68
N TYR A 75 1.58 -12.18 -13.39
CA TYR A 75 0.47 -11.42 -12.81
C TYR A 75 -0.09 -12.11 -11.56
N GLY A 76 -0.33 -13.43 -11.63
CA GLY A 76 -0.81 -14.23 -10.49
C GLY A 76 0.15 -14.21 -9.30
N ARG A 77 1.46 -14.32 -9.53
CA ARG A 77 2.49 -14.25 -8.47
C ARG A 77 2.49 -12.89 -7.78
N VAL A 78 2.45 -11.80 -8.56
CA VAL A 78 2.43 -10.43 -8.01
C VAL A 78 1.14 -10.18 -7.23
N LEU A 79 -0.01 -10.62 -7.75
CA LEU A 79 -1.30 -10.45 -7.09
C LEU A 79 -1.39 -11.20 -5.76
N ALA A 80 -0.83 -12.41 -5.69
CA ALA A 80 -0.72 -13.19 -4.46
C ALA A 80 0.13 -12.45 -3.41
N GLU A 81 1.25 -11.87 -3.84
CA GLU A 81 2.14 -11.14 -2.95
C GLU A 81 1.54 -9.82 -2.44
N LEU A 82 0.86 -9.06 -3.32
CA LEU A 82 0.12 -7.85 -2.92
C LEU A 82 -1.00 -8.18 -1.93
N THR A 83 -1.72 -9.28 -2.16
CA THR A 83 -2.76 -9.77 -1.23
C THR A 83 -2.17 -10.08 0.14
N ARG A 84 -1.04 -10.80 0.18
CA ARG A 84 -0.34 -11.15 1.42
C ARG A 84 0.12 -9.90 2.16
N GLY A 85 0.76 -8.97 1.46
CA GLY A 85 1.23 -7.70 2.05
C GLY A 85 0.11 -6.86 2.63
N ILE A 86 -1.00 -6.67 1.91
CA ILE A 86 -2.17 -5.91 2.41
C ILE A 86 -2.75 -6.58 3.65
N GLN A 87 -2.94 -7.91 3.61
CA GLN A 87 -3.50 -8.65 4.74
C GLN A 87 -2.60 -8.60 5.98
N MET A 88 -1.28 -8.75 5.81
CA MET A 88 -0.32 -8.71 6.92
C MET A 88 -0.24 -7.34 7.58
N THR A 89 -0.31 -6.27 6.79
CA THR A 89 -0.11 -4.90 7.26
C THR A 89 -1.39 -4.27 7.83
N THR A 90 -2.55 -4.61 7.26
CA THR A 90 -3.82 -3.96 7.61
C THR A 90 -4.85 -4.88 8.25
N GLY A 91 -4.69 -6.20 8.11
CA GLY A 91 -5.70 -7.18 8.46
C GLY A 91 -6.89 -7.25 7.48
N LEU A 92 -6.92 -6.41 6.44
CA LEU A 92 -8.01 -6.36 5.47
C LEU A 92 -7.89 -7.47 4.44
N ARG A 93 -9.03 -8.09 4.14
CA ARG A 93 -9.13 -9.10 3.09
C ARG A 93 -9.10 -8.43 1.71
N THR A 94 -8.50 -9.12 0.75
CA THR A 94 -8.58 -8.72 -0.65
C THR A 94 -9.55 -9.62 -1.41
N ARG A 95 -10.08 -9.11 -2.52
CA ARG A 95 -10.88 -9.87 -3.47
C ARG A 95 -10.35 -9.65 -4.87
N LEU A 96 -10.49 -10.68 -5.71
CA LEU A 96 -10.19 -10.54 -7.13
C LEU A 96 -11.13 -9.52 -7.76
N SER A 97 -10.56 -8.53 -8.45
CA SER A 97 -11.33 -7.60 -9.25
C SER A 97 -11.81 -8.30 -10.52
N GLN A 98 -13.02 -7.96 -10.97
CA GLN A 98 -13.51 -8.40 -12.28
C GLN A 98 -12.75 -7.74 -13.44
N ALA A 99 -12.03 -6.64 -13.17
CA ALA A 99 -11.14 -6.00 -14.12
C ALA A 99 -9.68 -6.38 -13.79
N PRO A 100 -9.00 -7.16 -14.66
CA PRO A 100 -7.58 -7.46 -14.51
C PRO A 100 -6.75 -6.18 -14.34
N GLY A 101 -5.68 -6.27 -13.55
CA GLY A 101 -4.85 -5.12 -13.18
C GLY A 101 -5.31 -4.38 -11.92
N TRP A 102 -6.49 -4.71 -11.39
CA TRP A 102 -7.00 -4.18 -10.12
C TRP A 102 -7.04 -5.25 -9.02
N ILE A 103 -6.83 -4.83 -7.78
CA ILE A 103 -7.03 -5.65 -6.58
C ILE A 103 -8.11 -4.99 -5.72
N GLY A 104 -9.12 -5.75 -5.29
CA GLY A 104 -10.16 -5.24 -4.42
C GLY A 104 -9.76 -5.34 -2.96
N VAL A 105 -10.00 -4.30 -2.15
CA VAL A 105 -9.71 -4.32 -0.69
C VAL A 105 -11.00 -4.13 0.12
N GLU A 106 -11.37 -5.14 0.91
CA GLU A 106 -12.60 -5.15 1.70
C GLU A 106 -12.45 -4.34 2.98
N CYS A 107 -13.05 -3.14 3.02
CA CYS A 107 -13.07 -2.29 4.20
C CYS A 107 -14.22 -2.70 5.13
N HIS A 108 -14.08 -2.41 6.43
CA HIS A 108 -15.11 -2.71 7.43
C HIS A 108 -16.39 -1.87 7.27
N SER A 109 -16.30 -0.73 6.58
CA SER A 109 -17.43 0.16 6.33
C SER A 109 -17.17 1.07 5.13
N GLU A 110 -18.23 1.67 4.59
CA GLU A 110 -18.11 2.73 3.57
C GLU A 110 -17.33 3.94 4.07
N VAL A 111 -17.44 4.28 5.35
CA VAL A 111 -16.70 5.40 5.96
C VAL A 111 -15.20 5.14 5.89
N MET A 112 -14.78 3.92 6.23
CA MET A 112 -13.38 3.50 6.12
C MET A 112 -12.91 3.50 4.66
N ALA A 113 -13.72 2.98 3.74
CA ALA A 113 -13.40 2.97 2.31
C ALA A 113 -13.23 4.40 1.74
N ILE A 114 -14.10 5.34 2.13
CA ILE A 114 -13.98 6.76 1.73
C ILE A 114 -12.69 7.38 2.26
N TRP A 115 -12.33 7.08 3.51
CA TRP A 115 -11.10 7.59 4.10
C TRP A 115 -9.86 7.01 3.40
N LEU A 116 -9.82 5.68 3.19
CA LEU A 116 -8.71 5.01 2.51
C LEU A 116 -8.56 5.47 1.05
N LEU A 117 -9.65 5.62 0.31
CA LEU A 117 -9.62 6.14 -1.06
C LEU A 117 -8.89 7.50 -1.11
N ARG A 118 -9.23 8.41 -0.18
CA ARG A 118 -8.57 9.72 -0.12
C ARG A 118 -7.09 9.60 0.23
N ALA A 119 -6.74 8.69 1.14
CA ALA A 119 -5.34 8.44 1.49
C ALA A 119 -4.53 7.88 0.31
N ILE A 120 -5.08 6.94 -0.45
CA ILE A 120 -4.42 6.31 -1.61
C ILE A 120 -4.25 7.32 -2.75
N VAL A 121 -5.24 8.19 -3.00
CA VAL A 121 -5.12 9.28 -3.99
C VAL A 121 -3.99 10.24 -3.63
N VAL A 122 -3.79 10.56 -2.34
CA VAL A 122 -2.68 11.42 -1.89
C VAL A 122 -1.31 10.77 -2.12
N GLU A 123 -1.26 9.44 -2.17
CA GLU A 123 -0.06 8.68 -2.53
C GLU A 123 0.14 8.53 -4.05
N ASN A 124 -0.68 9.19 -4.86
CA ASN A 124 -0.61 9.17 -6.32
C ASN A 124 -0.73 7.75 -6.90
N VAL A 125 -1.66 6.97 -6.34
CA VAL A 125 -2.02 5.62 -6.79
C VAL A 125 -3.47 5.62 -7.24
N SER A 126 -3.73 5.01 -8.40
CA SER A 126 -5.08 4.90 -8.93
C SER A 126 -5.95 4.00 -8.05
N VAL A 127 -7.13 4.51 -7.70
CA VAL A 127 -8.09 3.83 -6.81
C VAL A 127 -9.52 4.21 -7.20
N ARG A 128 -10.44 3.26 -7.02
CA ARG A 128 -11.88 3.47 -7.16
C ARG A 128 -12.58 2.89 -5.93
N ARG A 129 -13.91 2.99 -5.86
CA ARG A 129 -14.68 2.42 -4.75
C ARG A 129 -16.05 1.95 -5.22
N GLU A 130 -16.46 0.79 -4.72
CA GLU A 130 -17.79 0.22 -4.86
C GLU A 130 -18.30 -0.19 -3.46
N GLY A 131 -19.10 0.68 -2.84
CA GLY A 131 -19.56 0.47 -1.46
C GLY A 131 -18.40 0.42 -0.47
N ALA A 132 -18.28 -0.67 0.30
CA ALA A 132 -17.21 -0.85 1.28
C ALA A 132 -15.91 -1.44 0.69
N VAL A 133 -15.76 -1.48 -0.64
CA VAL A 133 -14.56 -2.03 -1.28
C VAL A 133 -13.90 -1.00 -2.17
N LEU A 134 -12.57 -0.92 -2.08
CA LEU A 134 -11.71 -0.17 -2.99
C LEU A 134 -11.46 -0.98 -4.27
#